data_AF-A0A5K0WAI9-F1
#
_entry.id   AF-A0A5K0WAI9-F1
#
_cell.length_a   1.000
_cell.length_b   1.000
_cell.length_c   1.000
_cell.angle_alpha   90.00
_cell.angle_beta   90.00
_cell.angle_gamma   90.00
#
_symmetry.space_group_name_H-M   'P 1'
#
loop_
_entity.id
_entity.type
_entity.pdbx_description
1 polymer ?
#
loop_
_entity_poly.entity_id
_entity_poly.type
_entity_poly.pdbx_seq_one_letter_code
_entity_poly.pdbx_strand_id
1 'polypeptide(L)'
;DHFFVSLSVYARQFRRPFSIWTDTLSDRATLLRMEEEYIQDLCSQILKFKPDLVITEKGLSDLACHFLSKAGVSAIRRLRKTDNNRIAKATGAVIVNRPDELQESDVGTGAGLFEVKKIGDEFFSFIVECKDPKACTVLLRGPSKDFLNEVERNLQ
;
A
#
# COMPACT_ATOMS: atom_id res chain seq x y z
N ASP A 1 -7.90 -14.38 -5.15
CA ASP A 1 -8.78 -13.34 -4.56
C ASP A 1 -8.36 -12.98 -3.14
N HIS A 2 -7.05 -12.80 -2.90
CA HIS A 2 -6.53 -12.37 -1.61
C HIS A 2 -6.00 -10.94 -1.77
N PHE A 3 -6.81 -9.94 -1.40
CA PHE A 3 -6.45 -8.54 -1.51
C PHE A 3 -5.96 -8.02 -0.17
N PHE A 4 -4.71 -7.59 -0.12
CA PHE A 4 -4.08 -7.13 1.10
C PHE A 4 -4.13 -5.62 1.20
N VAL A 5 -5.06 -5.13 2.02
CA VAL A 5 -5.20 -3.70 2.27
C VAL A 5 -4.54 -3.39 3.60
N SER A 6 -3.49 -2.59 3.47
CA SER A 6 -2.78 -1.94 4.56
C SER A 6 -1.87 -2.83 5.37
N LEU A 7 -0.65 -2.96 4.84
CA LEU A 7 0.53 -2.95 5.68
C LEU A 7 0.91 -1.48 5.76
N SER A 8 0.71 -0.89 6.93
CA SER A 8 1.56 0.22 7.31
C SER A 8 2.96 -0.35 7.50
N VAL A 9 3.65 -0.71 6.39
CA VAL A 9 5.07 -1.06 6.44
C VAL A 9 5.73 0.14 7.08
N TYR A 10 6.13 -0.08 8.33
CA TYR A 10 6.98 0.79 9.07
C TYR A 10 8.32 0.81 8.31
N ALA A 11 8.39 1.64 7.26
CA ALA A 11 9.56 2.50 7.14
C ALA A 11 9.52 3.34 8.43
N ARG A 12 10.08 2.79 9.50
CA ARG A 12 10.43 3.55 10.69
C ARG A 12 11.40 4.57 10.12
N GLN A 13 10.87 5.76 9.81
CA GLN A 13 11.68 6.93 9.61
C GLN A 13 12.48 7.02 10.90
N PHE A 14 13.73 6.59 10.83
CA PHE A 14 14.68 6.61 11.93
C PHE A 14 14.95 8.09 12.20
N ARG A 15 13.98 8.77 12.82
CA ARG A 15 14.12 10.09 13.45
C ARG A 15 14.70 9.94 14.85
N ARG A 16 15.61 8.98 15.02
CA ARG A 16 16.66 9.09 16.03
C ARG A 16 17.92 9.41 15.25
N PRO A 17 18.69 10.45 15.62
CA PRO A 17 19.99 10.67 15.01
C PRO A 17 20.85 9.45 15.36
N PHE A 18 20.86 8.45 14.47
CA PHE A 18 21.72 7.28 14.58
C PHE A 18 22.94 7.59 13.73
N SER A 19 23.82 8.44 14.28
CA SER A 19 25.16 8.64 13.76
C SER A 19 25.95 7.36 14.05
N ILE A 20 25.89 6.38 13.15
CA ILE A 20 26.89 5.30 13.12
C ILE A 20 28.11 5.92 12.46
N TRP A 21 29.18 6.07 13.23
CA TRP A 21 30.51 6.36 12.71
C TRP A 21 31.02 5.08 12.06
N THR A 22 30.71 4.85 10.77
CA THR A 22 31.31 3.73 10.01
C THR A 22 32.65 4.19 9.45
N ASP A 23 33.72 3.97 10.20
CA ASP A 23 35.07 4.42 9.79
C ASP A 23 35.76 3.44 8.80
N THR A 24 35.24 2.21 8.61
CA THR A 24 35.81 1.22 7.67
C THR A 24 34.84 0.69 6.61
N LEU A 25 35.37 0.34 5.43
CA LEU A 25 34.60 -0.20 4.28
C LEU A 25 33.98 -1.58 4.55
N SER A 26 34.60 -2.38 5.42
CA SER A 26 34.13 -3.71 5.79
C SER A 26 32.81 -3.66 6.57
N ASP A 27 32.66 -2.68 7.45
CA ASP A 27 31.45 -2.49 8.24
C ASP A 27 30.26 -2.08 7.37
N ARG A 28 30.50 -1.26 6.34
CA ARG A 28 29.47 -0.82 5.40
C ARG A 28 28.88 -1.97 4.59
N ALA A 29 29.71 -2.89 4.09
CA ALA A 29 29.25 -4.03 3.31
C ALA A 29 28.41 -5.00 4.16
N THR A 30 28.79 -5.19 5.42
CA THR A 30 28.06 -6.04 6.35
C THR A 30 26.70 -5.44 6.72
N LEU A 31 26.63 -4.13 6.96
CA LEU A 31 25.39 -3.43 7.25
C LEU A 31 24.39 -3.49 6.09
N LEU A 32 24.86 -3.33 4.85
CA LEU A 32 24.00 -3.43 3.67
C LEU A 32 23.38 -4.82 3.51
N ARG A 33 24.16 -5.88 3.76
CA ARG A 33 23.64 -7.26 3.73
C ARG A 33 22.58 -7.48 4.80
N MET A 34 22.82 -7.01 6.02
CA MET A 34 21.85 -7.12 7.11
C MET A 34 20.54 -6.36 6.79
N GLU A 35 20.63 -5.19 6.15
CA GLU A 35 19.46 -4.43 5.71
C GLU A 35 18.67 -5.18 4.62
N GLU A 36 19.37 -5.75 3.64
CA GLU A 36 18.77 -6.56 2.57
C GLU A 36 18.07 -7.81 3.12
N GLU A 37 18.73 -8.58 3.99
CA GLU A 37 18.15 -9.75 4.65
C GLU A 37 16.90 -9.38 5.46
N TYR A 38 16.95 -8.26 6.20
CA TYR A 38 15.81 -7.79 6.97
C TYR A 38 14.61 -7.42 6.08
N ILE A 39 14.83 -6.72 4.97
CA ILE A 39 13.76 -6.37 4.02
C ILE A 39 13.21 -7.63 3.36
N GLN A 40 14.08 -8.58 3.01
CA GLN A 40 13.67 -9.84 2.41
C GLN A 40 12.81 -10.68 3.35
N ASP A 41 13.14 -10.75 4.64
CA ASP A 41 12.33 -11.47 5.63
C ASP A 41 10.94 -10.83 5.77
N LEU A 42 10.87 -9.50 5.89
CA LEU A 42 9.59 -8.77 5.94
C LEU A 42 8.74 -9.05 4.71
N CYS A 43 9.32 -8.97 3.50
CA CYS A 43 8.60 -9.32 2.28
C CYS A 43 8.14 -10.78 2.26
N SER A 44 8.98 -11.70 2.75
CA SER A 44 8.66 -13.12 2.81
C SER A 44 7.48 -13.41 3.73
N GLN A 45 7.37 -12.71 4.87
CA GLN A 45 6.22 -12.81 5.76
C GLN A 45 4.92 -12.42 5.06
N ILE A 46 4.94 -11.34 4.28
CA ILE A 46 3.79 -10.86 3.51
C ILE A 46 3.40 -11.86 2.42
N LEU A 47 4.41 -12.40 1.72
CA LEU A 47 4.21 -13.34 0.61
C LEU A 47 3.63 -14.70 1.04
N LYS A 48 3.75 -15.08 2.32
CA LYS A 48 3.11 -16.30 2.85
C LYS A 48 1.59 -16.29 2.64
N PHE A 49 0.98 -15.11 2.71
CA PHE A 49 -0.47 -14.91 2.52
C PHE A 49 -0.88 -14.80 1.05
N LYS A 50 0.09 -14.84 0.12
CA LYS A 50 -0.12 -14.75 -1.33
C LYS A 50 -1.07 -13.62 -1.75
N PRO A 51 -0.78 -12.35 -1.37
CA PRO A 51 -1.63 -11.24 -1.73
C PRO A 51 -1.44 -10.83 -3.20
N ASP A 52 -2.52 -10.44 -3.87
CA ASP A 52 -2.49 -9.92 -5.25
C ASP A 52 -2.10 -8.43 -5.29
N LEU A 53 -2.52 -7.69 -4.26
CA LEU A 53 -2.31 -6.24 -4.10
C LEU A 53 -1.89 -5.95 -2.66
N VAL A 54 -0.86 -5.13 -2.48
CA VAL A 54 -0.41 -4.61 -1.19
C VAL A 54 -0.54 -3.09 -1.18
N ILE A 55 -1.24 -2.56 -0.19
CA ILE A 55 -1.41 -1.12 -0.03
C ILE A 55 -0.65 -0.64 1.21
N THR A 56 0.08 0.47 1.11
CA THR A 56 0.80 1.07 2.22
C THR A 56 0.53 2.58 2.34
N GLU A 57 0.26 3.06 3.55
CA GLU A 57 0.15 4.50 3.84
C GLU A 57 1.50 5.21 3.68
N LYS A 58 2.59 4.51 4.04
CA LYS A 58 3.96 5.01 3.94
C LYS A 58 4.60 4.62 2.61
N GLY A 59 5.84 5.09 2.42
CA GLY A 59 6.68 4.65 1.31
C GLY A 59 7.16 3.21 1.49
N LEU A 60 7.32 2.52 0.38
CA LEU A 60 8.04 1.25 0.28
C LEU A 60 9.47 1.52 -0.22
N SER A 61 10.44 0.79 0.33
CA SER A 61 11.82 0.76 -0.18
C SER A 61 11.83 0.13 -1.57
N ASP A 62 12.72 0.59 -2.45
CA ASP A 62 12.79 0.10 -3.83
C ASP A 62 13.18 -1.39 -3.89
N LEU A 63 13.98 -1.86 -2.93
CA LEU A 63 14.30 -3.28 -2.78
C LEU A 63 13.05 -4.12 -2.47
N ALA A 64 12.19 -3.63 -1.57
CA ALA A 64 10.93 -4.29 -1.25
C ALA A 64 9.97 -4.31 -2.46
N CYS A 65 9.90 -3.20 -3.21
CA CYS A 65 9.13 -3.14 -4.46
C CYS A 65 9.63 -4.18 -5.48
N HIS A 66 10.94 -4.37 -5.61
CA HIS A 66 11.52 -5.37 -6.50
C HIS A 66 11.14 -6.80 -6.08
N PHE A 67 11.22 -7.12 -4.78
CA PHE A 67 10.81 -8.43 -4.27
C PHE A 67 9.32 -8.71 -4.46
N LEU A 68 8.45 -7.74 -4.17
CA LEU A 68 7.00 -7.87 -4.38
C LEU A 68 6.65 -8.02 -5.85
N SER A 69 7.26 -7.21 -6.73
CA SER A 69 7.08 -7.29 -8.18
C SER A 69 7.52 -8.64 -8.75
N LYS A 70 8.67 -9.17 -8.30
CA LYS A 70 9.15 -10.49 -8.70
C LYS A 70 8.21 -11.61 -8.29
N ALA A 71 7.49 -11.44 -7.18
CA ALA A 71 6.46 -12.37 -6.72
C ALA A 71 5.09 -12.17 -7.41
N GLY A 72 4.98 -11.23 -8.35
CA GLY A 72 3.72 -10.92 -9.05
C GLY A 72 2.74 -10.08 -8.23
N VAL A 73 3.18 -9.47 -7.13
CA VAL A 73 2.34 -8.68 -6.24
C VAL A 73 2.41 -7.21 -6.62
N SER A 74 1.25 -6.59 -6.87
CA SER A 74 1.17 -5.15 -7.13
C SER A 74 1.24 -4.36 -5.83
N ALA A 75 1.96 -3.25 -5.79
CA ALA A 75 2.09 -2.45 -4.57
C ALA A 75 1.70 -0.97 -4.80
N ILE A 76 0.78 -0.46 -3.97
CA ILE A 76 0.42 0.97 -3.93
C ILE A 76 1.05 1.59 -2.70
N ARG A 77 1.96 2.54 -2.91
CA ARG A 77 2.67 3.26 -1.84
C ARG A 77 2.14 4.68 -1.67
N ARG A 78 2.28 5.23 -0.45
CA ARG A 78 1.94 6.61 -0.09
C ARG A 78 0.44 6.95 -0.22
N LEU A 79 -0.43 6.01 0.15
CA LEU A 79 -1.88 6.28 0.18
C LEU A 79 -2.25 7.21 1.35
N ARG A 80 -3.25 8.07 1.17
CA ARG A 80 -3.79 8.89 2.27
C ARG A 80 -4.53 8.01 3.28
N LYS A 81 -4.42 8.34 4.56
CA LYS A 81 -5.10 7.62 5.66
C LYS A 81 -6.61 7.53 5.48
N THR A 82 -7.24 8.60 4.97
CA THR A 82 -8.69 8.63 4.68
C THR A 82 -9.10 7.59 3.66
N ASP A 83 -8.30 7.42 2.61
CA ASP A 83 -8.57 6.48 1.53
C ASP A 83 -8.29 5.06 2.00
N ASN A 84 -7.23 4.85 2.79
CA ASN A 84 -6.93 3.54 3.37
C ASN A 84 -8.09 3.01 4.22
N ASN A 85 -8.69 3.86 5.05
CA ASN A 85 -9.87 3.52 5.84
C ASN A 85 -11.10 3.18 4.96
N ARG A 86 -11.26 3.86 3.82
CA ARG A 86 -12.35 3.57 2.87
C ARG A 86 -12.12 2.22 2.18
N ILE A 87 -10.90 1.95 1.74
CA ILE A 87 -10.55 0.68 1.09
C ILE A 87 -10.69 -0.48 2.08
N ALA A 88 -10.25 -0.34 3.33
CA ALA A 88 -10.45 -1.35 4.37
C ALA A 88 -11.94 -1.68 4.56
N LYS A 89 -12.80 -0.66 4.60
CA LYS A 89 -14.26 -0.82 4.68
C LYS A 89 -14.89 -1.43 3.43
N ALA A 90 -14.34 -1.15 2.24
CA ALA A 90 -14.86 -1.66 0.97
C ALA A 90 -14.48 -3.14 0.73
N THR A 91 -13.27 -3.52 1.15
CA THR A 91 -12.69 -4.85 0.91
C THR A 91 -12.83 -5.81 2.08
N GLY A 92 -13.21 -5.32 3.27
CA GLY A 92 -13.30 -6.09 4.50
C GLY A 92 -11.95 -6.36 5.18
N ALA A 93 -10.86 -5.78 4.67
CA ALA A 93 -9.53 -5.94 5.23
C ALA A 93 -9.34 -5.13 6.52
N VAL A 94 -8.41 -5.58 7.36
CA VAL A 94 -8.00 -4.88 8.59
C VAL A 94 -6.67 -4.18 8.36
N ILE A 95 -6.58 -2.93 8.84
CA ILE A 95 -5.34 -2.16 8.74
C ILE A 95 -4.34 -2.66 9.80
N VAL A 96 -3.25 -3.27 9.33
CA VAL A 96 -2.19 -3.82 10.20
C VAL A 96 -0.92 -2.97 10.12
N ASN A 97 -0.25 -2.81 11.27
CA ASN A 97 0.98 -2.01 11.38
C ASN A 97 2.27 -2.83 11.30
N ARG A 98 2.21 -4.12 11.59
CA ARG A 98 3.37 -5.02 11.64
C ARG A 98 3.09 -6.29 10.84
N PRO A 99 4.00 -6.72 9.96
CA PRO A 99 3.81 -7.97 9.22
C PRO A 99 3.86 -9.20 10.12
N ASP A 100 4.51 -9.12 11.28
CA ASP A 100 4.58 -10.23 12.25
C ASP A 100 3.21 -10.59 12.87
N GLU A 101 2.31 -9.61 12.96
CA GLU A 101 0.98 -9.76 13.59
C GLU A 101 -0.10 -10.14 12.58
N LEU A 102 0.28 -10.32 11.31
CA LEU A 102 -0.68 -10.57 10.24
C LEU A 102 -1.37 -11.91 10.40
N GLN A 103 -2.69 -11.91 10.34
CA GLN A 103 -3.50 -13.13 10.29
C GLN A 103 -4.24 -13.23 8.96
N GLU A 104 -4.63 -14.46 8.59
CA GLU A 104 -5.43 -14.69 7.38
C GLU A 104 -6.78 -13.96 7.42
N SER A 105 -7.33 -13.73 8.62
CA SER A 105 -8.56 -12.95 8.82
C SER A 105 -8.42 -11.46 8.49
N ASP A 106 -7.20 -10.93 8.49
CA ASP A 106 -6.96 -9.51 8.21
C ASP A 106 -6.92 -9.22 6.71
N VAL A 107 -6.75 -10.26 5.89
CA VAL A 107 -6.68 -10.17 4.43
C VAL A 107 -8.09 -9.98 3.85
N GLY A 108 -8.30 -8.88 3.14
CA GLY A 108 -9.58 -8.59 2.48
C GLY A 108 -9.79 -9.48 1.26
N THR A 109 -10.86 -10.26 1.25
CA THR A 109 -11.27 -11.06 0.07
C THR A 109 -12.46 -10.44 -0.67
N GLY A 110 -12.86 -9.24 -0.25
CA GLY A 110 -14.06 -8.57 -0.72
C GLY A 110 -13.89 -7.77 -2.02
N ALA A 111 -12.66 -7.56 -2.51
CA ALA A 111 -12.41 -6.87 -3.78
C ALA A 111 -12.55 -7.83 -4.97
N GLY A 112 -13.28 -7.40 -6.00
CA GLY A 112 -13.45 -8.19 -7.23
C GLY A 112 -12.35 -7.92 -8.24
N LEU A 113 -12.30 -6.69 -8.75
CA LEU A 113 -11.37 -6.30 -9.82
C LEU A 113 -10.47 -5.15 -9.38
N PHE A 114 -9.17 -5.30 -9.57
CA PHE A 114 -8.20 -4.22 -9.49
C PHE A 114 -7.70 -3.87 -10.89
N GLU A 115 -7.85 -2.61 -11.28
CA GLU A 115 -7.40 -2.11 -12.57
C GLU A 115 -6.74 -0.73 -12.45
N VAL A 116 -5.76 -0.46 -13.29
CA VAL A 116 -5.16 0.87 -13.43
C VAL A 116 -5.58 1.44 -14.78
N LYS A 117 -6.35 2.52 -14.75
CA LYS A 117 -6.84 3.21 -15.96
C LYS A 117 -6.19 4.58 -16.07
N LYS A 118 -5.72 4.90 -17.27
CA LYS A 118 -5.27 6.25 -17.61
C LYS A 118 -6.48 7.11 -17.98
N ILE A 119 -6.68 8.22 -17.28
CA ILE A 119 -7.75 9.19 -17.55
C ILE A 119 -7.10 10.56 -17.75
N GLY A 120 -7.17 11.09 -18.97
CA GLY A 120 -6.38 12.26 -19.36
C GLY A 120 -4.89 11.91 -19.31
N ASP A 121 -4.12 12.67 -18.53
CA ASP A 121 -2.68 12.47 -18.36
C ASP A 121 -2.30 11.77 -17.05
N GLU A 122 -3.29 11.41 -16.22
CA GLU A 122 -3.08 10.79 -14.91
C GLU A 122 -3.50 9.33 -14.88
N PHE A 123 -2.85 8.54 -14.02
CA PHE A 123 -3.20 7.14 -13.78
C PHE A 123 -4.03 7.01 -12.50
N PHE A 124 -5.18 6.36 -12.63
CA PHE A 124 -6.09 6.08 -11.52
C PHE A 124 -6.15 4.57 -11.28
N SER A 125 -6.04 4.18 -10.01
CA SER A 125 -6.21 2.80 -9.57
C SER A 125 -7.64 2.61 -9.09
N PHE A 126 -8.36 1.66 -9.67
CA PHE A 126 -9.73 1.33 -9.34
C PHE A 126 -9.81 -0.04 -8.69
N ILE A 127 -10.54 -0.11 -7.58
CA ILE A 127 -10.95 -1.36 -6.93
C ILE A 127 -12.47 -1.43 -7.10
N VAL A 128 -12.94 -2.33 -7.95
CA VAL A 128 -14.33 -2.43 -8.42
C VAL A 128 -14.88 -3.82 -8.08
N GLU A 129 -16.20 -3.99 -8.20
CA GLU A 129 -16.89 -5.28 -7.98
C GLU A 129 -16.69 -5.82 -6.56
N CYS A 130 -16.71 -4.92 -5.57
CA CYS A 130 -16.63 -5.34 -4.17
C CYS A 130 -17.94 -6.03 -3.75
N LYS A 131 -17.85 -7.15 -3.01
CA LYS A 131 -19.02 -7.97 -2.63
C LYS A 131 -19.98 -7.27 -1.65
N ASP A 132 -19.43 -6.61 -0.62
CA ASP A 132 -20.22 -5.86 0.39
C ASP A 132 -19.51 -4.56 0.80
N PRO A 133 -19.47 -3.54 -0.08
CA PRO A 133 -18.71 -2.34 0.18
C PRO A 133 -19.45 -1.41 1.16
N LYS A 134 -18.87 -1.20 2.35
CA LYS A 134 -19.35 -0.19 3.32
C LYS A 134 -18.88 1.23 3.00
N ALA A 135 -18.09 1.40 1.95
CA ALA A 135 -17.61 2.69 1.47
C ALA A 135 -17.58 2.67 -0.07
N CYS A 136 -18.00 3.78 -0.68
CA CYS A 136 -17.95 3.99 -2.12
C CYS A 136 -17.19 5.28 -2.45
N THR A 137 -16.62 5.33 -3.65
CA THR A 137 -15.95 6.52 -4.19
C THR A 137 -16.61 6.86 -5.51
N VAL A 138 -17.03 8.11 -5.69
CA VAL A 138 -17.59 8.61 -6.95
C VAL A 138 -16.54 9.47 -7.63
N LEU A 139 -16.19 9.14 -8.87
CA LEU A 139 -15.29 9.94 -9.69
C LEU A 139 -16.10 10.92 -10.53
N LEU A 140 -16.07 12.20 -10.16
CA LEU A 140 -16.71 13.27 -10.92
C LEU A 140 -15.78 13.77 -12.04
N ARG A 141 -16.34 14.00 -13.22
CA ARG A 141 -15.63 14.57 -14.37
C ARG A 141 -16.45 15.70 -14.96
N GLY A 142 -15.80 16.80 -15.28
CA GLY A 142 -16.46 18.03 -15.72
C GLY A 142 -15.50 18.96 -16.46
N PRO A 143 -16.04 19.97 -17.17
CA PRO A 143 -15.27 20.86 -18.03
C PRO A 143 -14.42 21.87 -17.26
N SER A 144 -14.84 22.29 -16.07
CA SER A 144 -14.15 23.27 -15.24
C SER A 144 -14.10 22.83 -13.78
N LYS A 145 -13.03 23.26 -13.07
CA LYS A 145 -12.87 22.98 -11.63
C LYS A 145 -13.96 23.63 -10.80
N ASP A 146 -14.40 24.83 -11.18
CA ASP A 146 -15.47 25.54 -10.47
C ASP A 146 -16.79 24.78 -10.54
N PHE A 147 -17.13 24.21 -11.70
CA PHE A 147 -18.32 23.37 -11.86
C PHE A 147 -18.21 22.09 -11.02
N LEU A 148 -17.04 21.44 -11.00
CA LEU A 148 -16.81 20.26 -10.16
C LEU A 148 -16.97 20.56 -8.66
N ASN A 149 -16.43 21.70 -8.20
CA ASN A 149 -16.55 22.13 -6.81
C ASN A 149 -18.01 22.43 -6.43
N GLU A 150 -18.80 22.98 -7.35
CA GLU A 150 -20.22 23.22 -7.14
C GLU A 150 -21.01 21.90 -7.02
N VAL A 151 -20.74 20.95 -7.92
CA VAL A 151 -21.37 19.62 -7.90
C VAL A 151 -20.99 18.86 -6.62
N GLU A 152 -19.73 18.91 -6.18
CA GLU A 152 -19.27 18.29 -4.94
C GLU A 152 -20.03 18.83 -3.71
N ARG A 153 -20.28 20.15 -3.65
CA ARG A 153 -21.05 20.77 -2.56
C ARG A 153 -22.51 20.33 -2.53
N ASN A 154 -23.11 20.08 -3.69
CA ASN A 154 -24.51 19.67 -3.79
C ASN A 154 -24.73 18.18 -3.47
N LEU A 155 -23.68 17.36 -3.57
CA LEU A 155 -23.69 15.92 -3.29
C LEU A 155 -23.41 15.58 -1.82
N GLN A 156 -23.04 16.57 -1.00
CA GLN A 156 -22.66 16.42 0.39
C GLN A 156 -23.87 16.44 1.32
#